data_AF-A0A9D6QGW9-F1
#
_entry.id   AF-A0A9D6QGW9-F1
#
_cell.length_a   1.000
_cell.length_b   1.000
_cell.length_c   1.000
_cell.angle_alpha   90.00
_cell.angle_beta   90.00
_cell.angle_gamma   90.00
#
_symmetry.space_group_name_H-M   'P 1'
#
loop_
_entity.id
_entity.type
_entity.pdbx_description
1 polymer ?
#
loop_
_entity_poly.entity_id
_entity_poly.type
_entity_poly.pdbx_seq_one_letter_code
_entity_poly.pdbx_strand_id
1 'polypeptide(L)'
;MLLFVFLSGGAAGQVPTPMQGTSKVRKAGEQSEIGNYPVFEFHSGFWINLHHALYEQARVREQRPTARPEKLNAPSDGGKKASGEATSGSPGAEDKAWNEAVEYYAATLARRDLLFDGEMVDIKNRLAELETCGDLSGKSEYRCAAGLRPELIAALERAAPWYRARWWSEHDRSNRAWIAATKPLALEFGGKLAEHLAAVYDAEWPSGIIRVDVCQYAGLVGGYTSLDPLHITISAADERNQGTAGLGELFHEASHGLATGVRDALVREYRLREKPIPRDLWNAILFYTTGEFVRRDVSGKESGAERKRSEQADRFGLVTRGWQNFQTVLERHWKPYLDALMRGRAGPDDFDRALAQVVASL
;
A
#
# COMPACT_ATOMS: atom_id res chain seq x y z
N MET A 1 23.58 5.68 56.44
CA MET A 1 22.41 6.12 57.21
C MET A 1 21.21 6.05 56.27
N LEU A 2 20.12 5.44 56.74
CA LEU A 2 18.83 5.13 56.10
C LEU A 2 18.73 3.80 55.30
N LEU A 3 18.16 2.83 56.05
CA LEU A 3 17.36 1.66 55.67
C LEU A 3 16.28 1.98 54.60
N PHE A 4 15.81 0.95 53.88
CA PHE A 4 14.42 0.41 53.93
C PHE A 4 14.31 -0.71 52.86
N VAL A 5 14.29 -1.97 53.26
CA VAL A 5 13.12 -2.88 53.43
C VAL A 5 12.92 -3.82 52.24
N PHE A 6 13.18 -5.10 52.51
CA PHE A 6 12.77 -6.26 51.72
C PHE A 6 11.28 -6.51 51.96
N LEU A 7 10.50 -6.62 50.88
CA LEU A 7 9.19 -7.27 50.89
C LEU A 7 9.24 -8.46 49.93
N SER A 8 9.22 -9.63 50.55
CA SER A 8 9.00 -10.94 49.93
C SER A 8 7.52 -11.10 49.57
N GLY A 9 7.23 -11.27 48.28
CA GLY A 9 5.93 -11.72 47.77
C GLY A 9 6.15 -12.84 46.77
N GLY A 10 5.99 -14.08 47.23
CA GLY A 10 6.02 -15.25 46.37
C GLY A 10 4.75 -15.32 45.51
N ALA A 11 4.94 -15.42 44.20
CA ALA A 11 3.96 -15.99 43.29
C ALA A 11 4.73 -16.91 42.35
N ALA A 12 4.49 -18.22 42.48
CA ALA A 12 5.01 -19.21 41.56
C ALA A 12 4.45 -18.92 40.16
N GLY A 13 5.32 -18.54 39.23
CA GLY A 13 4.95 -18.41 37.82
C GLY A 13 4.55 -19.77 37.27
N GLN A 14 3.27 -19.94 36.95
CA GLN A 14 2.79 -21.08 36.19
C GLN A 14 3.44 -21.05 34.81
N VAL A 15 4.20 -22.11 34.51
CA VAL A 15 4.69 -22.40 33.16
C VAL A 15 3.48 -22.70 32.27
N PRO A 16 3.29 -22.05 31.11
CA PRO A 16 2.20 -22.39 30.20
C PRO A 16 2.42 -23.81 29.64
N THR A 17 1.47 -24.70 29.90
CA THR A 17 1.39 -26.03 29.28
C THR A 17 1.15 -25.87 27.78
N PRO A 18 1.84 -26.61 26.90
CA PRO A 18 1.57 -26.56 25.46
C PRO A 18 0.14 -27.05 25.19
N MET A 19 -0.69 -26.19 24.62
CA MET A 19 -2.00 -26.58 24.11
C MET A 19 -1.79 -27.55 22.93
N GLN A 20 -2.20 -28.80 23.12
CA GLN A 20 -2.45 -29.74 22.05
C GLN A 20 -3.59 -29.20 21.18
N GLY A 21 -3.25 -28.60 20.04
CA GLY A 21 -4.21 -28.22 19.02
C GLY A 21 -4.81 -29.47 18.39
N THR A 22 -6.07 -29.76 18.67
CA THR A 22 -6.82 -30.78 17.95
C THR A 22 -7.12 -30.26 16.54
N SER A 23 -6.42 -30.79 15.54
CA SER A 23 -6.74 -30.55 14.13
C SER A 23 -8.13 -31.08 13.81
N LYS A 24 -9.13 -30.20 13.77
CA LYS A 24 -10.40 -30.49 13.11
C LYS A 24 -10.27 -30.05 11.65
N VAL A 25 -10.08 -31.04 10.78
CA VAL A 25 -10.31 -30.89 9.34
C VAL A 25 -11.74 -30.39 9.14
N ARG A 26 -11.91 -29.13 8.74
CA ARG A 26 -13.22 -28.64 8.27
C ARG A 26 -13.56 -29.36 6.96
N LYS A 27 -14.73 -30.00 6.93
CA LYS A 27 -15.29 -30.63 5.73
C LYS A 27 -15.56 -29.56 4.68
N ALA A 28 -15.16 -29.83 3.44
CA ALA A 28 -15.58 -29.07 2.26
C ALA A 28 -17.11 -28.99 2.21
N GLY A 29 -17.67 -27.79 2.42
CA GLY A 29 -19.12 -27.58 2.42
C GLY A 29 -19.62 -26.31 3.12
N GLU A 30 -18.85 -25.68 4.01
CA GLU A 30 -19.13 -24.31 4.45
C GLU A 30 -18.62 -23.35 3.37
N GLN A 31 -19.53 -22.80 2.57
CA GLN A 31 -19.24 -21.61 1.76
C GLN A 31 -18.70 -20.54 2.71
N SER A 32 -17.46 -20.12 2.46
CA SER A 32 -16.81 -19.06 3.22
C SER A 32 -17.72 -17.83 3.32
N GLU A 33 -17.97 -17.36 4.54
CA GLU A 33 -18.67 -16.11 4.82
C GLU A 33 -17.91 -14.85 4.35
N ILE A 34 -16.80 -14.98 3.61
CA ILE A 34 -16.14 -13.87 2.89
C ILE A 34 -16.85 -13.60 1.54
N GLY A 35 -18.00 -14.24 1.28
CA GLY A 35 -18.90 -13.89 0.19
C GLY A 35 -19.46 -12.47 0.34
N ASN A 36 -19.02 -11.56 -0.55
CA ASN A 36 -19.53 -10.21 -0.79
C ASN A 36 -19.22 -9.08 0.23
N TYR A 37 -18.38 -9.30 1.24
CA TYR A 37 -18.00 -8.19 2.13
C TYR A 37 -16.91 -7.31 1.50
N PRO A 38 -16.99 -5.96 1.64
CA PRO A 38 -15.97 -5.08 1.15
C PRO A 38 -14.65 -5.34 1.89
N VAL A 39 -13.65 -5.83 1.17
CA VAL A 39 -12.29 -6.04 1.71
C VAL A 39 -11.47 -4.75 1.76
N PHE A 40 -11.91 -3.72 1.04
CA PHE A 40 -11.26 -2.40 0.96
C PHE A 40 -12.24 -1.24 1.23
N GLU A 41 -11.74 -0.21 1.90
CA GLU A 41 -12.40 1.08 2.08
C GLU A 41 -11.59 2.16 1.36
N PHE A 42 -12.20 2.81 0.36
CA PHE A 42 -11.49 3.75 -0.51
C PHE A 42 -11.73 5.20 -0.09
N HIS A 43 -10.65 5.97 0.04
CA HIS A 43 -10.67 7.37 0.44
C HIS A 43 -9.94 8.26 -0.56
N SER A 44 -10.38 9.52 -0.64
CA SER A 44 -9.67 10.63 -1.29
C SER A 44 -9.60 11.77 -0.28
N GLY A 45 -8.65 11.68 0.65
CA GLY A 45 -8.46 12.63 1.73
C GLY A 45 -7.62 13.84 1.32
N PHE A 46 -8.03 15.05 1.74
CA PHE A 46 -7.34 16.30 1.38
C PHE A 46 -5.91 16.34 1.93
N TRP A 47 -5.74 16.07 3.22
CA TRP A 47 -4.47 16.24 3.91
C TRP A 47 -3.40 15.25 3.48
N ILE A 48 -3.77 13.98 3.30
CA ILE A 48 -2.84 12.97 2.78
C ILE A 48 -2.42 13.27 1.33
N ASN A 49 -3.33 13.77 0.49
CA ASN A 49 -3.00 14.19 -0.87
C ASN A 49 -2.08 15.42 -0.88
N LEU A 50 -2.32 16.41 -0.01
CA LEU A 50 -1.42 17.56 0.16
C LEU A 50 -0.02 17.13 0.61
N HIS A 51 0.07 16.21 1.58
CA HIS A 51 1.34 15.66 2.05
C HIS A 51 2.12 15.00 0.91
N HIS A 52 1.47 14.14 0.12
CA HIS A 52 2.10 13.47 -1.02
C HIS A 52 2.49 14.44 -2.12
N ALA A 53 1.69 15.47 -2.40
CA ALA A 53 2.02 16.50 -3.38
C ALA A 53 3.26 17.29 -2.96
N LEU A 54 3.33 17.76 -1.71
CA LEU A 54 4.51 18.46 -1.19
C LEU A 54 5.75 17.56 -1.17
N TYR A 55 5.59 16.30 -0.78
CA TYR A 55 6.66 15.31 -0.81
C TYR A 55 7.20 15.06 -2.23
N GLU A 56 6.32 14.91 -3.23
CA GLU A 56 6.71 14.77 -4.63
C GLU A 56 7.45 16.02 -5.14
N GLN A 57 6.90 17.22 -4.91
CA GLN A 57 7.55 18.47 -5.33
C GLN A 57 8.92 18.66 -4.70
N ALA A 58 9.06 18.33 -3.42
CA ALA A 58 10.33 18.40 -2.71
C ALA A 58 11.37 17.43 -3.30
N ARG A 59 10.95 16.22 -3.70
CA ARG A 59 11.82 15.26 -4.39
C ARG A 59 12.25 15.74 -5.76
N VAL A 60 11.34 16.31 -6.55
CA VAL A 60 11.67 16.93 -7.84
C VAL A 60 12.70 18.04 -7.66
N ARG A 61 12.52 18.90 -6.64
CA ARG A 61 13.48 19.97 -6.31
C ARG A 61 14.86 19.44 -5.92
N GLU A 62 14.90 18.37 -5.14
CA GLU A 62 16.13 17.67 -4.75
C GLU A 62 16.71 16.77 -5.88
N GLN A 63 16.13 16.81 -7.09
CA GLN A 63 16.50 15.96 -8.23
C GLN A 63 16.51 14.46 -7.88
N ARG A 64 15.63 14.06 -6.96
CA ARG A 64 15.44 12.67 -6.56
C ARG A 64 14.45 12.00 -7.52
N PRO A 65 14.58 10.68 -7.74
CA PRO A 65 13.62 9.95 -8.55
C PRO A 65 12.19 10.14 -8.03
N THR A 66 11.26 10.23 -8.96
CA THR A 66 9.80 10.23 -8.80
C THR A 66 9.22 9.24 -9.82
N ALA A 67 8.02 8.69 -9.56
CA ALA A 67 7.34 7.80 -10.51
C ALA A 67 7.09 8.46 -11.88
N ARG A 68 7.05 9.81 -11.89
CA ARG A 68 6.95 10.63 -13.09
C ARG A 68 8.26 11.37 -13.33
N PRO A 69 9.02 11.06 -14.40
CA PRO A 69 10.17 11.85 -14.80
C PRO A 69 9.80 13.19 -15.45
N GLU A 70 8.52 13.43 -15.76
CA GLU A 70 8.06 14.70 -16.29
C GLU A 70 7.70 15.68 -15.18
N LYS A 71 8.36 16.85 -15.22
CA LYS A 71 8.11 18.00 -14.37
C LYS A 71 6.61 18.20 -14.23
N LEU A 72 6.09 18.13 -12.99
CA LEU A 72 4.90 18.90 -12.64
C LEU A 72 5.24 20.36 -12.90
N ASN A 73 4.98 20.82 -14.11
CA ASN A 73 4.86 22.25 -14.34
C ASN A 73 3.72 22.68 -13.40
N ALA A 74 3.96 23.71 -12.59
CA ALA A 74 2.87 24.53 -12.07
C ALA A 74 1.87 24.76 -13.22
N PRO A 75 0.55 24.79 -12.98
CA PRO A 75 -0.43 24.92 -14.05
C PRO A 75 0.06 25.96 -15.03
N SER A 76 0.31 25.55 -16.28
CA SER A 76 0.59 26.53 -17.31
C SER A 76 -0.56 27.53 -17.27
N ASP A 77 -0.24 28.81 -17.49
CA ASP A 77 -1.15 29.97 -17.52
C ASP A 77 -2.31 29.86 -18.56
N GLY A 78 -2.81 28.66 -18.86
CA GLY A 78 -3.96 28.36 -19.69
C GLY A 78 -5.30 28.32 -18.94
N GLY A 79 -5.32 28.64 -17.65
CA GLY A 79 -6.56 28.83 -16.89
C GLY A 79 -7.21 30.15 -17.27
N LYS A 80 -8.25 30.09 -18.13
CA LYS A 80 -9.24 31.17 -18.30
C LYS A 80 -9.51 31.82 -16.93
N LYS A 81 -9.38 33.15 -16.87
CA LYS A 81 -9.79 33.99 -15.75
C LYS A 81 -11.03 33.40 -15.08
N ALA A 82 -10.86 32.84 -13.88
CA ALA A 82 -11.97 32.54 -13.00
C ALA A 82 -12.62 33.88 -12.64
N SER A 83 -13.65 34.26 -13.38
CA SER A 83 -14.59 35.29 -12.96
C SER A 83 -15.43 34.67 -11.84
N GLY A 84 -15.08 34.95 -10.59
CA GLY A 84 -15.85 34.53 -9.42
C GLY A 84 -15.03 34.62 -8.13
N GLU A 85 -15.23 35.73 -7.40
CA GLU A 85 -14.84 36.00 -6.02
C GLU A 85 -13.38 35.74 -5.60
N ALA A 86 -12.64 36.86 -5.55
CA ALA A 86 -11.32 36.95 -4.94
C ALA A 86 -11.34 36.51 -3.48
N THR A 87 -10.67 35.40 -3.20
CA THR A 87 -10.14 35.13 -1.86
C THR A 87 -8.97 36.09 -1.62
N SER A 88 -8.90 36.62 -0.41
CA SER A 88 -8.17 37.82 -0.01
C SER A 88 -6.65 37.62 0.17
N GLY A 89 -6.00 36.95 -0.76
CA GLY A 89 -4.55 36.77 -0.82
C GLY A 89 -3.96 37.49 -2.03
N SER A 90 -2.85 38.23 -1.86
CA SER A 90 -2.08 38.69 -3.02
C SER A 90 -1.47 37.48 -3.72
N PRO A 91 -1.56 37.33 -5.05
CA PRO A 91 -1.06 36.16 -5.78
C PRO A 91 0.39 35.77 -5.43
N GLY A 92 1.26 36.74 -5.13
CA GLY A 92 2.66 36.48 -4.73
C GLY A 92 2.86 35.93 -3.31
N ALA A 93 1.91 36.15 -2.39
CA ALA A 93 2.00 35.64 -1.02
C ALA A 93 1.64 34.14 -0.95
N GLU A 94 0.69 33.69 -1.77
CA GLU A 94 0.28 32.28 -1.83
C GLU A 94 1.37 31.41 -2.45
N ASP A 95 2.01 31.87 -3.53
CA ASP A 95 3.13 31.16 -4.16
C ASP A 95 4.32 31.06 -3.20
N LYS A 96 4.52 32.07 -2.33
CA LYS A 96 5.54 32.02 -1.28
C LYS A 96 5.24 30.93 -0.25
N ALA A 97 4.00 30.86 0.25
CA ALA A 97 3.61 29.88 1.26
C ALA A 97 3.76 28.42 0.76
N TRP A 98 3.41 28.17 -0.50
CA TRP A 98 3.66 26.87 -1.15
C TRP A 98 5.15 26.54 -1.22
N ASN A 99 5.97 27.48 -1.71
CA ASN A 99 7.41 27.28 -1.84
C ASN A 99 8.09 27.03 -0.49
N GLU A 100 7.72 27.78 0.56
CA GLU A 100 8.23 27.58 1.92
C GLU A 100 7.88 26.17 2.47
N ALA A 101 6.69 25.65 2.15
CA ALA A 101 6.33 24.29 2.52
C ALA A 101 7.13 23.24 1.74
N VAL A 102 7.35 23.43 0.43
CA VAL A 102 8.21 22.57 -0.38
C VAL A 102 9.66 22.57 0.15
N GLU A 103 10.17 23.73 0.59
CA GLU A 103 11.49 23.84 1.23
C GLU A 103 11.57 23.07 2.53
N TYR A 104 10.55 23.18 3.39
CA TYR A 104 10.46 22.38 4.60
C TYR A 104 10.50 20.88 4.29
N TYR A 105 9.72 20.41 3.31
CA TYR A 105 9.71 19.00 2.91
C TYR A 105 11.06 18.57 2.31
N ALA A 106 11.70 19.40 1.49
CA ALA A 106 13.01 19.09 0.90
C ALA A 106 14.09 18.92 1.98
N ALA A 107 14.08 19.81 2.97
CA ALA A 107 15.05 19.79 4.06
C ALA A 107 14.81 18.64 5.06
N THR A 108 13.57 18.19 5.26
CA THR A 108 13.21 17.33 6.40
C THR A 108 12.65 15.95 6.04
N LEU A 109 11.89 15.83 4.94
CA LEU A 109 11.10 14.63 4.64
C LEU A 109 11.47 13.97 3.30
N ALA A 110 11.90 14.71 2.28
CA ALA A 110 12.06 14.20 0.90
C ALA A 110 13.06 13.04 0.74
N ARG A 111 13.96 12.87 1.72
CA ARG A 111 14.97 11.80 1.76
C ARG A 111 14.53 10.58 2.56
N ARG A 112 13.45 10.70 3.33
CA ARG A 112 12.90 9.62 4.16
C ARG A 112 12.11 8.65 3.30
N ASP A 113 11.98 7.44 3.80
CA ASP A 113 11.25 6.39 3.11
C ASP A 113 9.77 6.41 3.53
N LEU A 114 8.86 6.51 2.56
CA LEU A 114 7.41 6.56 2.85
C LEU A 114 6.86 5.28 3.51
N LEU A 115 7.56 4.16 3.32
CA LEU A 115 7.14 2.82 3.71
C LEU A 115 7.76 2.39 5.04
N PHE A 116 9.05 2.67 5.25
CA PHE A 116 9.82 2.13 6.38
C PHE A 116 10.23 3.17 7.44
N ASP A 117 10.11 4.47 7.18
CA ASP A 117 10.36 5.49 8.19
C ASP A 117 9.13 5.61 9.10
N GLY A 118 9.28 5.26 10.39
CA GLY A 118 8.17 5.25 11.34
C GLY A 118 7.45 6.60 11.46
N GLU A 119 8.20 7.71 11.37
CA GLU A 119 7.58 9.04 11.42
C GLU A 119 6.75 9.31 10.15
N MET A 120 7.21 8.88 8.98
CA MET A 120 6.43 8.99 7.74
C MET A 120 5.15 8.15 7.79
N VAL A 121 5.20 6.96 8.39
CA VAL A 121 4.03 6.10 8.61
C VAL A 121 3.02 6.80 9.53
N ASP A 122 3.48 7.35 10.67
CA ASP A 122 2.65 8.08 11.62
C ASP A 122 2.00 9.32 10.98
N ILE A 123 2.77 10.11 10.23
CA ILE A 123 2.27 11.28 9.49
C ILE A 123 1.19 10.84 8.50
N LYS A 124 1.45 9.83 7.68
CA LYS A 124 0.50 9.33 6.68
C LYS A 124 -0.81 8.90 7.33
N ASN A 125 -0.75 8.01 8.33
CA ASN A 125 -1.93 7.49 9.00
C ASN A 125 -2.73 8.61 9.66
N ARG A 126 -2.05 9.55 10.32
CA ARG A 126 -2.73 10.65 10.99
C ARG A 126 -3.41 11.61 10.00
N LEU A 127 -2.75 11.95 8.90
CA LEU A 127 -3.32 12.83 7.87
C LEU A 127 -4.46 12.16 7.09
N ALA A 128 -4.42 10.84 6.94
CA ALA A 128 -5.51 10.06 6.38
C ALA A 128 -6.78 10.14 7.26
N GLU A 129 -6.67 9.94 8.57
CA GLU A 129 -7.80 10.06 9.50
C GLU A 129 -8.46 11.45 9.51
N LEU A 130 -7.65 12.49 9.30
CA LEU A 130 -8.11 13.88 9.37
C LEU A 130 -8.78 14.37 8.07
N GLU A 131 -8.76 13.57 7.01
CA GLU A 131 -9.55 13.68 5.76
C GLU A 131 -10.20 15.04 5.44
N THR A 132 -11.28 15.40 6.14
CA THR A 132 -12.14 16.57 5.88
C THR A 132 -11.97 17.72 6.88
N CYS A 133 -11.09 17.57 7.86
CA CYS A 133 -10.79 18.61 8.85
C CYS A 133 -10.37 19.93 8.18
N GLY A 134 -10.90 21.05 8.69
CA GLY A 134 -10.60 22.39 8.16
C GLY A 134 -9.16 22.85 8.44
N ASP A 135 -8.57 22.35 9.53
CA ASP A 135 -7.20 22.62 9.96
C ASP A 135 -6.63 21.39 10.70
N LEU A 136 -5.33 21.39 10.96
CA LEU A 136 -4.59 20.30 11.65
C LEU A 136 -4.15 20.70 13.06
N SER A 137 -4.22 21.98 13.39
CA SER A 137 -3.88 22.52 14.70
C SER A 137 -4.98 22.33 15.75
N GLY A 138 -6.19 21.96 15.32
CA GLY A 138 -7.39 21.85 16.16
C GLY A 138 -8.01 23.20 16.53
N LYS A 139 -7.67 24.27 15.79
CA LYS A 139 -8.20 25.62 16.05
C LYS A 139 -9.69 25.73 15.73
N SER A 140 -10.15 25.08 14.65
CA SER A 140 -11.57 25.06 14.28
C SER A 140 -12.32 24.01 15.08
N GLU A 141 -11.77 22.80 15.21
CA GLU A 141 -12.38 21.68 15.90
C GLU A 141 -11.32 20.88 16.66
N TYR A 142 -11.52 20.63 17.96
CA TYR A 142 -10.53 19.94 18.80
C TYR A 142 -10.16 18.55 18.26
N ARG A 143 -11.13 17.82 17.68
CA ARG A 143 -10.92 16.49 17.10
C ARG A 143 -9.97 16.49 15.90
N CYS A 144 -9.78 17.67 15.29
CA CYS A 144 -8.87 17.87 14.18
C CYS A 144 -7.43 18.21 14.61
N ALA A 145 -7.16 18.29 15.92
CA ALA A 145 -5.79 18.43 16.43
C ALA A 145 -4.96 17.21 16.03
N ALA A 146 -4.03 17.38 15.10
CA ALA A 146 -3.30 16.28 14.50
C ALA A 146 -2.31 15.63 15.48
N GLY A 147 -1.78 16.38 16.45
CA GLY A 147 -0.72 15.88 17.35
C GLY A 147 0.62 15.64 16.65
N LEU A 148 0.77 16.09 15.40
CA LEU A 148 2.02 16.05 14.65
C LEU A 148 2.94 17.22 15.04
N ARG A 149 4.19 17.18 14.58
CA ARG A 149 5.16 18.25 14.84
C ARG A 149 4.60 19.63 14.43
N PRO A 150 4.70 20.67 15.28
CA PRO A 150 4.14 21.99 15.00
C PRO A 150 4.62 22.59 13.67
N GLU A 151 5.88 22.37 13.31
CA GLU A 151 6.47 22.88 12.07
C GLU A 151 5.85 22.22 10.83
N LEU A 152 5.54 20.92 10.91
CA LEU A 152 4.85 20.19 9.85
C LEU A 152 3.40 20.66 9.71
N ILE A 153 2.68 20.79 10.82
CA ILE A 153 1.32 21.34 10.84
C ILE A 153 1.31 22.72 10.19
N ALA A 154 2.23 23.59 10.59
CA ALA A 154 2.30 24.95 10.07
C ALA A 154 2.66 24.98 8.57
N ALA A 155 3.54 24.09 8.09
CA ALA A 155 3.85 23.96 6.66
C ALA A 155 2.63 23.49 5.86
N LEU A 156 1.91 22.46 6.34
CA LEU A 156 0.70 21.94 5.70
C LEU A 156 -0.43 22.98 5.68
N GLU A 157 -0.73 23.62 6.81
CA GLU A 157 -1.79 24.63 6.91
C GLU A 157 -1.52 25.86 6.04
N ARG A 158 -0.26 26.31 5.94
CA ARG A 158 0.11 27.44 5.07
C ARG A 158 -0.02 27.09 3.58
N ALA A 159 0.33 25.87 3.19
CA ALA A 159 0.23 25.41 1.81
C ALA A 159 -1.21 25.03 1.39
N ALA A 160 -2.07 24.69 2.35
CA ALA A 160 -3.41 24.17 2.09
C ALA A 160 -4.30 25.09 1.23
N PRO A 161 -4.38 26.42 1.45
CA PRO A 161 -5.17 27.31 0.59
C PRO A 161 -4.71 27.30 -0.86
N TRP A 162 -3.39 27.34 -1.10
CA TRP A 162 -2.82 27.31 -2.45
C TRP A 162 -3.17 25.99 -3.16
N TYR A 163 -2.97 24.86 -2.47
CA TYR A 163 -3.26 23.54 -3.02
C TYR A 163 -4.75 23.36 -3.32
N ARG A 164 -5.61 23.83 -2.40
CA ARG A 164 -7.06 23.79 -2.55
C ARG A 164 -7.52 24.58 -3.78
N ALA A 165 -6.95 25.75 -4.00
CA ALA A 165 -7.31 26.62 -5.12
C ALA A 165 -6.81 26.11 -6.48
N ARG A 166 -5.64 25.45 -6.53
CA ARG A 166 -4.97 25.13 -7.80
C ARG A 166 -5.07 23.66 -8.22
N TRP A 167 -4.93 22.71 -7.29
CA TRP A 167 -4.76 21.29 -7.63
C TRP A 167 -5.84 20.39 -7.06
N TRP A 168 -6.37 20.69 -5.87
CA TRP A 168 -7.23 19.75 -5.16
C TRP A 168 -8.45 19.31 -5.95
N SER A 169 -9.15 20.22 -6.64
CA SER A 169 -10.34 19.86 -7.42
C SER A 169 -10.05 18.88 -8.56
N GLU A 170 -8.88 18.95 -9.19
CA GLU A 170 -8.48 17.98 -10.22
C GLU A 170 -8.00 16.68 -9.60
N HIS A 171 -7.17 16.76 -8.56
CA HIS A 171 -6.64 15.60 -7.86
C HIS A 171 -7.77 14.74 -7.27
N ASP A 172 -8.71 15.34 -6.55
CA ASP A 172 -9.87 14.64 -5.97
C ASP A 172 -10.78 14.06 -7.05
N ARG A 173 -11.03 14.78 -8.15
CA ARG A 173 -11.80 14.28 -9.29
C ARG A 173 -11.14 13.04 -9.90
N SER A 174 -9.84 13.09 -10.17
CA SER A 174 -9.07 11.97 -10.71
C SER A 174 -9.06 10.78 -9.74
N ASN A 175 -8.84 11.01 -8.45
CA ASN A 175 -8.91 9.98 -7.41
C ASN A 175 -10.30 9.31 -7.38
N ARG A 176 -11.38 10.10 -7.37
CA ARG A 176 -12.75 9.59 -7.36
C ARG A 176 -13.11 8.84 -8.64
N ALA A 177 -12.61 9.28 -9.80
CA ALA A 177 -12.80 8.57 -11.06
C ALA A 177 -12.11 7.19 -11.01
N TRP A 178 -10.89 7.12 -10.47
CA TRP A 178 -10.20 5.86 -10.25
C TRP A 178 -10.96 4.94 -9.28
N ILE A 179 -11.43 5.48 -8.14
CA ILE A 179 -12.23 4.73 -7.17
C ILE A 179 -13.51 4.19 -7.83
N ALA A 180 -14.20 5.00 -8.63
CA ALA A 180 -15.42 4.59 -9.32
C ALA A 180 -15.18 3.46 -10.32
N ALA A 181 -13.99 3.39 -10.94
CA ALA A 181 -13.61 2.32 -11.86
C ALA A 181 -13.17 1.04 -11.13
N THR A 182 -12.41 1.16 -10.04
CA THR A 182 -11.80 0.00 -9.34
C THR A 182 -12.73 -0.62 -8.30
N LYS A 183 -13.53 0.17 -7.59
CA LYS A 183 -14.42 -0.33 -6.53
C LYS A 183 -15.38 -1.44 -7.00
N PRO A 184 -16.02 -1.36 -8.19
CA PRO A 184 -16.85 -2.45 -8.69
C PRO A 184 -16.07 -3.76 -8.88
N LEU A 185 -14.82 -3.71 -9.35
CA LEU A 185 -13.97 -4.89 -9.50
C LEU A 185 -13.62 -5.49 -8.13
N ALA A 186 -13.30 -4.64 -7.15
CA ALA A 186 -13.01 -5.08 -5.78
C ALA A 186 -14.25 -5.70 -5.11
N LEU A 187 -15.45 -5.19 -5.38
CA LEU A 187 -16.70 -5.80 -4.89
C LEU A 187 -17.00 -7.14 -5.57
N GLU A 188 -16.78 -7.23 -6.88
CA GLU A 188 -17.08 -8.46 -7.66
C GLU A 188 -16.09 -9.59 -7.35
N PHE A 189 -14.80 -9.29 -7.26
CA PHE A 189 -13.74 -10.31 -7.16
C PHE A 189 -13.08 -10.38 -5.78
N GLY A 190 -13.31 -9.39 -4.92
CA GLY A 190 -12.44 -9.18 -3.76
C GLY A 190 -12.51 -10.27 -2.71
N GLY A 191 -13.70 -10.78 -2.40
CA GLY A 191 -13.84 -11.87 -1.42
C GLY A 191 -13.12 -13.15 -1.86
N LYS A 192 -13.25 -13.51 -3.14
CA LYS A 192 -12.59 -14.68 -3.72
C LYS A 192 -11.06 -14.51 -3.76
N LEU A 193 -10.56 -13.34 -4.17
CA LEU A 193 -9.12 -13.06 -4.19
C LEU A 193 -8.54 -13.06 -2.76
N ALA A 194 -9.25 -12.50 -1.79
CA ALA A 194 -8.86 -12.53 -0.39
C ALA A 194 -8.75 -13.97 0.15
N GLU A 195 -9.75 -14.81 -0.13
CA GLU A 195 -9.74 -16.24 0.24
C GLU A 195 -8.54 -16.98 -0.38
N HIS A 196 -8.28 -16.78 -1.67
CA HIS A 196 -7.16 -17.44 -2.35
C HIS A 196 -5.81 -17.01 -1.79
N LEU A 197 -5.61 -15.71 -1.56
CA LEU A 197 -4.34 -15.19 -1.03
C LEU A 197 -4.12 -15.63 0.42
N ALA A 198 -5.15 -15.58 1.26
CA ALA A 198 -5.12 -16.12 2.61
C ALA A 198 -4.70 -17.60 2.61
N ALA A 199 -5.31 -18.42 1.73
CA ALA A 199 -4.97 -19.83 1.61
C ALA A 199 -3.53 -20.07 1.12
N VAL A 200 -3.02 -19.28 0.18
CA VAL A 200 -1.63 -19.41 -0.31
C VAL A 200 -0.60 -19.06 0.75
N TYR A 201 -0.87 -18.03 1.54
CA TYR A 201 0.07 -17.56 2.55
C TYR A 201 -0.08 -18.28 3.90
N ASP A 202 -1.01 -19.23 4.00
CA ASP A 202 -1.41 -19.89 5.25
C ASP A 202 -1.65 -18.86 6.37
N ALA A 203 -2.43 -17.83 6.03
CA ALA A 203 -2.69 -16.67 6.87
C ALA A 203 -4.18 -16.34 6.87
N GLU A 204 -4.64 -15.66 7.91
CA GLU A 204 -6.00 -15.10 7.94
C GLU A 204 -6.04 -13.79 7.17
N TRP A 205 -7.08 -13.58 6.36
CA TRP A 205 -7.35 -12.24 5.84
C TRP A 205 -7.67 -11.30 7.02
N PRO A 206 -7.11 -10.07 7.04
CA PRO A 206 -7.40 -9.12 8.10
C PRO A 206 -8.91 -8.99 8.35
N SER A 207 -9.33 -9.13 9.60
CA SER A 207 -10.75 -9.09 9.97
C SER A 207 -11.40 -7.71 9.77
N GLY A 208 -10.59 -6.67 9.62
CA GLY A 208 -11.02 -5.31 9.32
C GLY A 208 -11.02 -5.01 7.81
N ILE A 209 -11.79 -4.01 7.41
CA ILE A 209 -11.72 -3.47 6.06
C ILE A 209 -10.37 -2.75 5.91
N ILE A 210 -9.60 -3.10 4.87
CA ILE A 210 -8.30 -2.48 4.64
C ILE A 210 -8.53 -1.08 4.06
N ARG A 211 -8.01 -0.06 4.74
CA ARG A 211 -8.07 1.32 4.26
C ARG A 211 -7.16 1.50 3.04
N VAL A 212 -7.69 2.17 2.02
CA VAL A 212 -7.00 2.55 0.79
C VAL A 212 -7.13 4.06 0.57
N ASP A 213 -6.05 4.80 0.74
CA ASP A 213 -6.00 6.21 0.36
C ASP A 213 -5.50 6.37 -1.07
N VAL A 214 -6.33 6.97 -1.91
CA VAL A 214 -6.02 7.25 -3.30
C VAL A 214 -5.43 8.66 -3.40
N CYS A 215 -4.23 8.73 -3.96
CA CYS A 215 -3.47 9.97 -4.13
C CYS A 215 -3.06 10.19 -5.59
N GLN A 216 -2.57 11.38 -5.93
CA GLN A 216 -1.92 11.61 -7.24
C GLN A 216 -0.48 11.06 -7.31
N TYR A 217 0.16 10.91 -6.16
CA TYR A 217 1.50 10.36 -6.00
C TYR A 217 1.51 9.40 -4.82
N ALA A 218 2.09 8.21 -5.01
CA ALA A 218 2.19 7.17 -3.99
C ALA A 218 3.56 6.46 -4.10
N GLY A 219 4.65 7.23 -4.08
CA GLY A 219 6.00 6.70 -4.19
C GLY A 219 6.46 6.42 -5.62
N LEU A 220 7.59 5.73 -5.78
CA LEU A 220 8.23 5.47 -7.08
C LEU A 220 7.51 4.44 -7.93
N VAL A 221 6.78 3.53 -7.29
CA VAL A 221 6.18 2.37 -7.93
C VAL A 221 4.66 2.48 -8.06
N GLY A 222 4.08 3.60 -7.61
CA GLY A 222 2.65 3.88 -7.77
C GLY A 222 1.77 3.35 -6.63
N GLY A 223 2.33 2.60 -5.67
CA GLY A 223 1.63 2.10 -4.48
C GLY A 223 2.61 1.77 -3.37
N TYR A 224 2.13 1.76 -2.12
CA TYR A 224 2.84 1.23 -0.95
C TYR A 224 1.89 0.99 0.23
N THR A 225 2.34 0.19 1.21
CA THR A 225 1.51 -0.26 2.36
C THR A 225 2.23 -0.19 3.69
N SER A 226 1.68 0.51 4.69
CA SER A 226 2.12 0.32 6.09
C SER A 226 1.47 -0.93 6.69
N LEU A 227 2.14 -1.59 7.64
CA LEU A 227 1.66 -2.86 8.22
C LEU A 227 0.93 -2.72 9.55
N ASP A 228 1.12 -1.60 10.27
CA ASP A 228 0.48 -1.35 11.57
C ASP A 228 0.04 0.12 11.68
N PRO A 229 -1.25 0.43 11.42
CA PRO A 229 -2.25 -0.45 10.81
C PRO A 229 -1.91 -0.80 9.35
N LEU A 230 -2.51 -1.89 8.86
CA LEU A 230 -2.49 -2.25 7.45
C LEU A 230 -3.24 -1.17 6.63
N HIS A 231 -2.49 -0.36 5.89
CA HIS A 231 -3.05 0.80 5.20
C HIS A 231 -2.28 1.06 3.89
N ILE A 232 -3.03 0.91 2.79
CA ILE A 232 -2.56 1.06 1.41
C ILE A 232 -2.67 2.52 0.97
N THR A 233 -1.63 3.03 0.31
CA THR A 233 -1.71 4.27 -0.47
C THR A 233 -1.39 3.97 -1.92
N ILE A 234 -2.27 4.38 -2.83
CA ILE A 234 -2.16 4.07 -4.27
C ILE A 234 -2.34 5.31 -5.12
N SER A 235 -1.58 5.40 -6.21
CA SER A 235 -1.66 6.51 -7.14
C SER A 235 -2.78 6.27 -8.17
N ALA A 236 -3.77 7.17 -8.21
CA ALA A 236 -4.82 7.16 -9.24
C ALA A 236 -4.29 7.48 -10.64
N ALA A 237 -3.13 8.13 -10.70
CA ALA A 237 -2.62 8.70 -11.94
C ALA A 237 -1.28 8.09 -12.35
N ASP A 238 -0.96 6.93 -11.77
CA ASP A 238 0.01 5.98 -12.33
C ASP A 238 -0.71 5.09 -13.35
N GLU A 239 -0.19 5.03 -14.58
CA GLU A 239 -0.80 4.24 -15.66
C GLU A 239 -0.78 2.73 -15.37
N ARG A 240 0.13 2.27 -14.51
CA ARG A 240 0.23 0.87 -14.08
C ARG A 240 -0.92 0.46 -13.16
N ASN A 241 -1.60 1.42 -12.54
CA ASN A 241 -2.66 1.17 -11.58
C ASN A 241 -4.07 1.22 -12.19
N GLN A 242 -4.22 1.12 -13.52
CA GLN A 242 -5.53 1.30 -14.17
C GLN A 242 -6.26 -0.04 -14.39
N GLY A 243 -7.58 -0.03 -14.30
CA GLY A 243 -8.42 -1.20 -14.59
C GLY A 243 -8.08 -2.43 -13.73
N THR A 244 -7.97 -3.60 -14.36
CA THR A 244 -7.63 -4.86 -13.70
C THR A 244 -6.22 -4.86 -13.09
N ALA A 245 -5.28 -4.10 -13.65
CA ALA A 245 -3.96 -3.93 -13.05
C ALA A 245 -4.02 -3.16 -11.72
N GLY A 246 -4.91 -2.17 -11.62
CA GLY A 246 -5.19 -1.47 -10.36
C GLY A 246 -5.77 -2.38 -9.28
N LEU A 247 -6.66 -3.31 -9.66
CA LEU A 247 -7.13 -4.35 -8.75
C LEU A 247 -5.99 -5.25 -8.28
N GLY A 248 -5.12 -5.69 -9.20
CA GLY A 248 -3.94 -6.48 -8.86
C GLY A 248 -2.98 -5.77 -7.91
N GLU A 249 -2.75 -4.47 -8.10
CA GLU A 249 -1.91 -3.69 -7.21
C GLU A 249 -2.49 -3.64 -5.78
N LEU A 250 -3.81 -3.44 -5.61
CA LEU A 250 -4.44 -3.45 -4.28
C LEU A 250 -4.21 -4.76 -3.53
N PHE A 251 -4.34 -5.89 -4.23
CA PHE A 251 -4.14 -7.20 -3.62
C PHE A 251 -2.67 -7.55 -3.43
N HIS A 252 -1.76 -7.01 -4.26
CA HIS A 252 -0.32 -7.07 -4.03
C HIS A 252 0.04 -6.34 -2.74
N GLU A 253 -0.43 -5.11 -2.61
CA GLU A 253 -0.21 -4.24 -1.46
C GLU A 253 -0.79 -4.86 -0.17
N ALA A 254 -2.02 -5.38 -0.22
CA ALA A 254 -2.61 -6.12 0.90
C ALA A 254 -1.76 -7.34 1.30
N SER A 255 -1.20 -8.07 0.31
CA SER A 255 -0.40 -9.28 0.54
C SER A 255 0.84 -9.04 1.40
N HIS A 256 1.35 -7.81 1.50
CA HIS A 256 2.43 -7.48 2.43
C HIS A 256 2.05 -7.78 3.90
N GLY A 257 0.79 -7.59 4.27
CA GLY A 257 0.28 -7.90 5.62
C GLY A 257 0.07 -9.40 5.90
N LEU A 258 -0.11 -10.20 4.84
CA LEU A 258 -0.38 -11.65 4.97
C LEU A 258 0.88 -12.51 4.83
N ALA A 259 1.79 -12.13 3.92
CA ALA A 259 2.86 -13.00 3.45
C ALA A 259 4.10 -13.06 4.35
N THR A 260 3.93 -12.84 5.66
CA THR A 260 5.03 -12.98 6.63
C THR A 260 5.54 -14.42 6.68
N GLY A 261 4.65 -15.42 6.62
CA GLY A 261 5.03 -16.83 6.58
C GLY A 261 5.94 -17.18 5.39
N VAL A 262 5.66 -16.62 4.20
CA VAL A 262 6.50 -16.76 3.01
C VAL A 262 7.89 -16.15 3.24
N ARG A 263 7.94 -14.93 3.79
CA ARG A 263 9.23 -14.26 4.09
C ARG A 263 10.07 -15.12 5.02
N ASP A 264 9.47 -15.61 6.09
CA ASP A 264 10.17 -16.39 7.11
C ASP A 264 10.64 -17.74 6.55
N ALA A 265 9.83 -18.39 5.71
CA ALA A 265 10.22 -19.60 5.00
C ALA A 265 11.40 -19.37 4.07
N LEU A 266 11.40 -18.31 3.27
CA LEU A 266 12.55 -17.94 2.43
C LEU A 266 13.80 -17.72 3.29
N VAL A 267 13.70 -16.94 4.37
CA VAL A 267 14.83 -16.68 5.28
C VAL A 267 15.39 -17.99 5.85
N ARG A 268 14.54 -18.92 6.29
CA ARG A 268 14.97 -20.24 6.77
C ARG A 268 15.70 -21.02 5.68
N GLU A 269 15.12 -21.13 4.48
CA GLU A 269 15.66 -21.92 3.37
C GLU A 269 17.02 -21.39 2.87
N TYR A 270 17.19 -20.07 2.77
CA TYR A 270 18.48 -19.47 2.38
C TYR A 270 19.54 -19.63 3.46
N ARG A 271 19.18 -19.51 4.75
CA ARG A 271 20.11 -19.76 5.86
C ARG A 271 20.59 -21.20 5.90
N LEU A 272 19.68 -22.17 5.71
CA LEU A 272 20.03 -23.59 5.64
C LEU A 272 21.01 -23.93 4.52
N ARG A 273 21.03 -23.13 3.44
CA ARG A 273 21.92 -23.31 2.27
C ARG A 273 23.13 -22.38 2.28
N GLU A 274 23.31 -21.59 3.33
CA GLU A 274 24.39 -20.59 3.45
C GLU A 274 24.47 -19.62 2.25
N LYS A 275 23.31 -19.28 1.67
CA LYS A 275 23.19 -18.37 0.51
C LYS A 275 22.68 -16.99 0.93
N PRO A 276 23.13 -15.91 0.26
CA PRO A 276 22.53 -14.60 0.44
C PRO A 276 21.09 -14.60 -0.09
N ILE A 277 20.19 -13.94 0.64
CA ILE A 277 18.79 -13.80 0.23
C ILE A 277 18.71 -12.74 -0.88
N PRO A 278 18.17 -13.04 -2.08
CA PRO A 278 17.94 -12.04 -3.10
C PRO A 278 16.93 -11.02 -2.60
N ARG A 279 17.34 -9.73 -2.60
CA ARG A 279 16.59 -8.61 -2.02
C ARG A 279 15.12 -8.57 -2.43
N ASP A 280 14.85 -8.89 -3.69
CA ASP A 280 13.55 -8.70 -4.33
C ASP A 280 12.70 -9.96 -4.46
N LEU A 281 13.22 -11.13 -4.06
CA LEU A 281 12.53 -12.41 -4.29
C LEU A 281 11.17 -12.47 -3.58
N TRP A 282 11.08 -11.96 -2.35
CA TRP A 282 9.82 -11.92 -1.62
C TRP A 282 8.78 -11.08 -2.37
N ASN A 283 9.13 -9.86 -2.78
CA ASN A 283 8.23 -9.00 -3.57
C ASN A 283 7.85 -9.67 -4.91
N ALA A 284 8.78 -10.35 -5.57
CA ALA A 284 8.51 -11.07 -6.80
C ALA A 284 7.48 -12.20 -6.62
N ILE A 285 7.54 -12.94 -5.51
CA ILE A 285 6.54 -13.97 -5.16
C ILE A 285 5.17 -13.34 -4.93
N LEU A 286 5.08 -12.22 -4.20
CA LEU A 286 3.81 -11.54 -3.97
C LEU A 286 3.19 -11.06 -5.29
N PHE A 287 3.97 -10.37 -6.13
CA PHE A 287 3.52 -9.91 -7.45
C PHE A 287 3.05 -11.07 -8.33
N TYR A 288 3.84 -12.14 -8.42
CA TYR A 288 3.49 -13.30 -9.24
C TYR A 288 2.21 -13.98 -8.76
N THR A 289 2.09 -14.17 -7.45
CA THR A 289 0.93 -14.85 -6.83
C THR A 289 -0.34 -14.07 -7.07
N THR A 290 -0.34 -12.77 -6.78
CA THR A 290 -1.51 -11.91 -7.00
C THR A 290 -1.86 -11.83 -8.48
N GLY A 291 -0.87 -11.63 -9.35
CA GLY A 291 -1.06 -11.59 -10.80
C GLY A 291 -1.72 -12.86 -11.34
N GLU A 292 -1.26 -14.04 -10.93
CA GLU A 292 -1.86 -15.31 -11.37
C GLU A 292 -3.33 -15.46 -10.95
N PHE A 293 -3.70 -14.98 -9.76
CA PHE A 293 -5.10 -15.02 -9.32
C PHE A 293 -5.97 -13.99 -10.03
N VAL A 294 -5.50 -12.75 -10.21
CA VAL A 294 -6.23 -11.74 -10.97
C VAL A 294 -6.43 -12.19 -12.41
N ARG A 295 -5.35 -12.62 -13.08
CA ARG A 295 -5.40 -13.14 -14.45
C ARG A 295 -6.41 -14.27 -14.58
N ARG A 296 -6.51 -15.16 -13.60
CA ARG A 296 -7.44 -16.29 -13.62
C ARG A 296 -8.88 -15.84 -13.36
N ASP A 297 -9.10 -15.11 -12.27
CA ASP A 297 -10.44 -14.83 -11.74
C ASP A 297 -11.15 -13.69 -12.49
N VAL A 298 -10.39 -12.81 -13.13
CA VAL A 298 -10.90 -11.64 -13.86
C VAL A 298 -10.85 -11.85 -15.39
N SER A 299 -10.28 -12.96 -15.87
CA SER A 299 -10.19 -13.26 -17.30
C SER A 299 -11.54 -13.14 -18.03
N GLY A 300 -11.55 -12.41 -19.15
CA GLY A 300 -12.72 -12.22 -20.02
C GLY A 300 -13.54 -10.95 -19.76
N LYS A 301 -13.22 -10.16 -18.72
CA LYS A 301 -13.85 -8.85 -18.46
C LYS A 301 -13.08 -7.65 -19.01
N GLU A 302 -11.90 -7.88 -19.55
CA GLU A 302 -11.04 -6.84 -20.10
C GLU A 302 -11.43 -6.48 -21.53
N SER A 303 -11.52 -5.20 -21.84
CA SER A 303 -11.51 -4.71 -23.23
C SER A 303 -10.20 -5.10 -23.93
N GLY A 304 -10.18 -5.13 -25.27
CA GLY A 304 -8.96 -5.50 -26.01
C GLY A 304 -7.73 -4.62 -25.71
N ALA A 305 -7.94 -3.36 -25.27
CA ALA A 305 -6.88 -2.44 -24.86
C ALA A 305 -6.48 -2.63 -23.38
N GLU A 306 -7.40 -3.00 -22.51
CA GLU A 306 -7.10 -3.41 -21.12
C GLU A 306 -6.36 -4.73 -21.12
N ARG A 307 -6.79 -5.72 -21.91
CA ARG A 307 -6.09 -6.99 -22.03
C ARG A 307 -4.68 -6.82 -22.55
N LYS A 308 -4.45 -5.96 -23.55
CA LYS A 308 -3.07 -5.66 -23.99
C LYS A 308 -2.24 -4.99 -22.91
N ARG A 309 -2.83 -4.08 -22.12
CA ARG A 309 -2.17 -3.43 -20.98
C ARG A 309 -1.98 -4.36 -19.80
N SER A 310 -2.87 -5.31 -19.58
CA SER A 310 -2.88 -6.32 -18.52
C SER A 310 -1.94 -7.45 -18.86
N GLU A 311 -1.93 -7.99 -20.07
CA GLU A 311 -0.90 -8.92 -20.56
C GLU A 311 0.50 -8.28 -20.57
N GLN A 312 0.55 -6.96 -20.76
CA GLN A 312 1.74 -6.16 -20.51
C GLN A 312 2.02 -6.03 -19.00
N ALA A 313 1.05 -5.65 -18.16
CA ALA A 313 1.16 -5.41 -16.71
C ALA A 313 1.44 -6.68 -15.87
N ASP A 314 0.78 -7.79 -16.17
CA ASP A 314 1.05 -9.16 -15.72
C ASP A 314 2.48 -9.58 -16.09
N ARG A 315 3.00 -9.11 -17.24
CA ARG A 315 4.44 -9.17 -17.56
C ARG A 315 5.26 -8.11 -16.82
N PHE A 316 4.69 -6.95 -16.49
CA PHE A 316 5.37 -5.73 -16.00
C PHE A 316 5.30 -5.51 -14.48
N GLY A 317 5.05 -6.55 -13.70
CA GLY A 317 5.60 -6.64 -12.34
C GLY A 317 7.04 -7.16 -12.36
N LEU A 318 7.31 -8.20 -13.16
CA LEU A 318 8.57 -8.94 -13.14
C LEU A 318 9.53 -8.50 -14.25
N VAL A 319 9.07 -8.29 -15.49
CA VAL A 319 9.96 -7.96 -16.63
C VAL A 319 10.50 -6.52 -16.56
N THR A 320 9.67 -5.55 -16.21
CA THR A 320 10.07 -4.13 -16.03
C THR A 320 10.92 -3.89 -14.80
N ARG A 321 10.82 -4.75 -13.77
CA ARG A 321 11.67 -4.69 -12.57
C ARG A 321 12.98 -5.48 -12.70
N GLY A 322 13.25 -6.09 -13.86
CA GLY A 322 14.46 -6.87 -14.10
C GLY A 322 14.45 -8.26 -13.43
N TRP A 323 13.27 -8.80 -13.13
CA TRP A 323 13.05 -10.06 -12.41
C TRP A 323 12.76 -11.25 -13.34
N GLN A 324 13.22 -11.23 -14.60
CA GLN A 324 13.01 -12.32 -15.57
C GLN A 324 13.50 -13.69 -15.02
N ASN A 325 14.59 -13.66 -14.26
CA ASN A 325 15.14 -14.85 -13.61
C ASN A 325 14.17 -15.39 -12.55
N PHE A 326 13.56 -14.52 -11.73
CA PHE A 326 12.54 -14.95 -10.76
C PHE A 326 11.30 -15.48 -11.46
N GLN A 327 10.81 -14.82 -12.50
CA GLN A 327 9.64 -15.28 -13.25
C GLN A 327 9.81 -16.74 -13.71
N THR A 328 10.94 -17.05 -14.35
CA THR A 328 11.22 -18.41 -14.85
C THR A 328 11.21 -19.44 -13.72
N VAL A 329 11.77 -19.10 -12.56
CA VAL A 329 11.82 -19.97 -11.38
C VAL A 329 10.44 -20.14 -10.76
N LEU A 330 9.66 -19.06 -10.65
CA LEU A 330 8.30 -19.07 -10.10
C LEU A 330 7.34 -19.86 -10.98
N GLU A 331 7.40 -19.70 -12.30
CA GLU A 331 6.60 -20.51 -13.24
C GLU A 331 6.89 -22.00 -13.11
N ARG A 332 8.16 -22.36 -12.88
CA ARG A 332 8.59 -23.76 -12.77
C ARG A 332 8.24 -24.39 -11.43
N HIS A 333 8.40 -23.66 -10.32
CA HIS A 333 8.40 -24.25 -8.97
C HIS A 333 7.29 -23.73 -8.06
N TRP A 334 6.87 -22.47 -8.23
CA TRP A 334 5.82 -21.87 -7.40
C TRP A 334 4.42 -22.08 -8.00
N LYS A 335 4.26 -21.87 -9.31
CA LYS A 335 2.99 -22.03 -10.02
C LYS A 335 2.34 -23.41 -9.84
N PRO A 336 3.09 -24.54 -9.87
CA PRO A 336 2.48 -25.85 -9.64
C PRO A 336 1.82 -25.98 -8.26
N TYR A 337 2.40 -25.35 -7.23
CA TYR A 337 1.80 -25.29 -5.90
C TYR A 337 0.50 -24.47 -5.92
N LEU A 338 0.51 -23.28 -6.52
CA LEU A 338 -0.71 -22.47 -6.68
C LEU A 338 -1.82 -23.25 -7.40
N ASP A 339 -1.49 -23.92 -8.50
CA ASP A 339 -2.43 -24.74 -9.27
C ASP A 339 -2.98 -25.92 -8.47
N ALA A 340 -2.14 -26.57 -7.64
CA ALA A 340 -2.54 -27.68 -6.78
C ALA A 340 -3.47 -27.22 -5.65
N LEU A 341 -3.12 -26.12 -4.97
CA LEU A 341 -3.92 -25.53 -3.90
C LEU A 341 -5.33 -25.22 -4.39
N MET A 342 -5.42 -24.58 -5.55
CA MET A 342 -6.68 -24.22 -6.18
C MET A 342 -7.54 -25.38 -6.66
N ARG A 343 -6.97 -26.58 -6.81
CA ARG A 343 -7.70 -27.80 -7.15
C ARG A 343 -8.07 -28.62 -5.92
N GLY A 344 -7.75 -28.12 -4.71
CA GLY A 344 -7.86 -28.89 -3.46
C GLY A 344 -6.93 -30.10 -3.43
N ARG A 345 -5.79 -30.02 -4.14
CA ARG A 345 -4.81 -31.11 -4.28
C ARG A 345 -3.46 -30.81 -3.63
N ALA A 346 -3.27 -29.61 -3.07
CA ALA A 346 -2.07 -29.31 -2.31
C ALA A 346 -2.04 -30.16 -1.03
N GLY A 347 -0.94 -30.88 -0.84
CA GLY A 347 -0.62 -31.55 0.42
C GLY A 347 -0.02 -30.58 1.45
N PRO A 348 0.12 -31.02 2.70
CA PRO A 348 0.64 -30.19 3.80
C PRO A 348 2.07 -29.69 3.55
N ASP A 349 2.89 -30.47 2.83
CA ASP A 349 4.30 -30.14 2.58
C ASP A 349 4.54 -29.39 1.26
N ASP A 350 3.50 -29.15 0.46
CA ASP A 350 3.66 -28.62 -0.89
C ASP A 350 4.14 -27.16 -0.90
N PHE A 351 3.73 -26.38 0.11
CA PHE A 351 4.18 -25.00 0.29
C PHE A 351 5.70 -24.92 0.52
N ASP A 352 6.19 -25.62 1.56
CA ASP A 352 7.61 -25.62 1.90
C ASP A 352 8.45 -26.24 0.78
N ARG A 353 7.95 -27.29 0.13
CA ARG A 353 8.61 -27.91 -1.02
C ARG A 353 8.74 -26.94 -2.20
N ALA A 354 7.69 -26.19 -2.52
CA ALA A 354 7.72 -25.21 -3.61
C ALA A 354 8.75 -24.11 -3.32
N LEU A 355 8.76 -23.55 -2.10
CA LEU A 355 9.75 -22.54 -1.71
C LEU A 355 11.17 -23.10 -1.71
N ALA A 356 11.39 -24.30 -1.17
CA ALA A 356 12.69 -24.96 -1.19
C ALA A 356 13.24 -25.15 -2.61
N GLN A 357 12.38 -25.45 -3.59
CA GLN A 357 12.74 -25.55 -5.00
C GLN A 357 13.01 -24.19 -5.65
N VAL A 358 12.24 -23.15 -5.31
CA VAL A 358 12.52 -21.77 -5.74
C VAL A 358 13.90 -21.34 -5.25
N VAL A 359 14.21 -21.56 -3.97
CA VAL A 359 15.51 -21.22 -3.37
C VAL A 359 16.66 -22.07 -3.94
N ALA A 360 16.42 -23.34 -4.28
CA ALA A 360 17.46 -24.19 -4.88
C ALA A 360 17.86 -23.72 -6.29
N SER A 361 16.93 -23.11 -7.03
CA SER A 361 17.10 -22.66 -8.42
C SER A 361 17.64 -21.24 -8.57
N LEU A 362 17.90 -20.54 -7.46
CA LEU A 362 18.51 -19.21 -7.37
C LEU A 362 19.81 -19.29 -6.57
#